data_AF-A0A562P3W6-F1
#
_entry.id   AF-A0A562P3W6-F1
#
_cell.length_a   1.000
_cell.length_b   1.000
_cell.length_c   1.000
_cell.angle_alpha   90.00
_cell.angle_beta   90.00
_cell.angle_gamma   90.00
#
_symmetry.space_group_name_H-M   'P 1'
#
loop_
_entity.id
_entity.type
_entity.pdbx_description
1 polymer ?
#
loop_
_entity_poly.entity_id
_entity_poly.type
_entity_poly.pdbx_seq_one_letter_code
_entity_poly.pdbx_strand_id
1 'polypeptide(L)' 'MAEDHSACSISAFDGDVLRSVFKKSVIEERIPEDRWPSLATHLVRELTGYEHVAPEVLAWMMRK' A
#
# COMPACT_ATOMS: atom_id res chain seq x y z
N MET A 1 -6.84 24.29 -7.29
CA MET A 1 -7.82 23.47 -6.54
C MET A 1 -7.13 22.12 -6.37
N ALA A 2 -6.69 21.80 -5.15
CA ALA A 2 -5.97 20.56 -4.90
C ALA A 2 -7.00 19.43 -5.00
N GLU A 3 -6.74 18.50 -5.91
CA GLU A 3 -7.61 17.37 -6.20
C GLU A 3 -7.65 16.50 -4.95
N ASP A 4 -8.80 16.53 -4.28
CA ASP A 4 -9.16 15.66 -3.17
C ASP A 4 -9.30 14.25 -3.72
N HIS A 5 -8.17 13.57 -3.89
CA HIS A 5 -8.17 12.12 -3.90
C HIS A 5 -8.58 11.70 -2.50
N SER A 6 -9.90 11.52 -2.31
CA SER A 6 -10.48 10.62 -1.33
C SER A 6 -10.04 9.18 -1.62
N ALA A 7 -8.72 8.96 -1.72
CA ALA A 7 -8.11 7.66 -1.54
C ALA A 7 -8.43 7.30 -0.10
N CYS A 8 -9.21 6.23 0.06
CA CYS A 8 -9.42 5.48 1.30
C CYS A 8 -8.54 5.99 2.43
N SER A 9 -9.12 6.65 3.43
CA SER A 9 -8.48 7.45 4.48
C SER A 9 -7.53 6.64 5.35
N ILE A 10 -6.44 6.18 4.74
CA ILE A 10 -5.25 5.69 5.40
C ILE A 10 -4.55 6.95 5.88
N SER A 11 -4.31 7.03 7.19
CA SER A 11 -3.56 8.13 7.76
C SER A 11 -2.22 8.26 7.03
N ALA A 12 -1.72 9.49 6.87
CA ALA A 12 -0.39 9.71 6.30
C ALA A 12 0.68 8.87 7.02
N PHE A 13 0.50 8.61 8.31
CA PHE A 13 1.33 7.71 9.11
C PHE A 13 1.21 6.24 8.66
N ASP A 14 0.00 5.69 8.61
CA ASP A 14 -0.23 4.31 8.16
C ASP A 14 0.28 4.09 6.73
N GLY A 15 0.14 5.09 5.86
CA GLY A 15 0.65 5.06 4.49
C GLY A 15 2.18 5.00 4.41
N ASP A 16 2.89 5.75 5.27
CA ASP A 16 4.35 5.73 5.34
C ASP A 16 4.90 4.41 5.90
N VAL A 17 4.22 3.88 6.93
CA VAL A 17 4.53 2.54 7.49
C VAL A 17 4.29 1.46 6.44
N LEU A 18 3.15 1.47 5.76
CA LEU A 18 2.81 0.54 4.68
C LEU A 18 3.87 0.54 3.58
N ARG A 19 4.28 1.74 3.13
CA ARG A 19 5.29 1.88 2.09
C ARG A 19 6.65 1.35 2.54
N SER A 20 7.02 1.58 3.79
CA SER A 20 8.25 1.10 4.39
C SER A 20 8.26 -0.43 4.52
N VAL A 21 7.19 -1.02 5.05
CA VAL A 21 7.05 -2.49 5.18
C VAL A 21 6.99 -3.14 3.81
N PHE A 22 6.22 -2.58 2.88
CA PHE A 22 6.14 -3.07 1.50
C PHE A 22 7.51 -3.09 0.82
N LYS A 23 8.25 -1.98 0.84
CA LYS A 23 9.62 -1.93 0.27
C LYS A 23 10.54 -2.94 0.95
N LYS A 24 10.46 -3.07 2.28
CA LYS A 24 11.29 -4.03 3.03
C LYS A 24 10.98 -5.47 2.63
N SER A 25 9.71 -5.87 2.59
CA SER A 25 9.29 -7.22 2.15
C SER A 25 9.66 -7.50 0.69
N VAL A 26 9.46 -6.54 -0.23
CA VAL A 26 9.84 -6.70 -1.64
C VAL A 26 11.34 -6.94 -1.78
N ILE A 27 12.17 -6.23 -1.02
CA ILE A 27 13.63 -6.38 -1.04
C ILE A 27 14.07 -7.68 -0.36
N GLU A 28 13.51 -8.00 0.80
CA GLU A 28 13.90 -9.14 1.65
C GLU A 28 13.46 -10.47 1.04
N GLU A 29 12.23 -10.57 0.55
CA GLU A 29 11.69 -11.77 -0.10
C GLU A 29 11.90 -11.79 -1.62
N ARG A 30 12.50 -10.74 -2.21
CA ARG A 30 12.70 -10.56 -3.67
C ARG A 30 11.40 -10.79 -4.45
N ILE A 31 10.31 -10.17 -3.97
CA ILE A 31 8.98 -10.35 -4.55
C ILE A 31 8.94 -9.72 -5.95
N PRO A 32 8.54 -10.48 -7.00
CA PRO A 32 8.38 -9.94 -8.34
C PRO A 32 7.19 -8.98 -8.41
N GLU A 33 7.25 -8.01 -9.32
CA GLU A 33 6.23 -6.96 -9.52
C GLU A 33 4.81 -7.51 -9.72
N ASP A 34 4.69 -8.70 -10.32
CA ASP A 34 3.44 -9.44 -10.49
C ASP A 34 2.72 -9.75 -9.17
N ARG A 35 3.48 -9.92 -8.08
CA ARG A 35 2.96 -10.21 -6.74
C ARG A 35 2.81 -8.99 -5.84
N TRP A 36 3.28 -7.82 -6.29
CA TRP A 36 3.16 -6.57 -5.54
C TRP A 36 1.71 -6.21 -5.19
N PRO A 37 0.71 -6.36 -6.09
CA PRO A 37 -0.70 -6.10 -5.77
C PRO A 37 -1.24 -6.97 -4.64
N SER A 38 -0.90 -8.25 -4.67
CA SER A 38 -1.31 -9.22 -3.66
C SER A 38 -0.67 -8.89 -2.30
N LEU A 39 0.63 -8.58 -2.29
CA LEU A 39 1.36 -8.21 -1.08
C LEU A 39 0.83 -6.89 -0.49
N ALA A 40 0.66 -5.89 -1.34
CA ALA A 40 0.12 -4.57 -0.97
C ALA A 40 -1.27 -4.70 -0.32
N THR A 41 -2.16 -5.49 -0.93
CA THR A 41 -3.50 -5.73 -0.38
C THR A 41 -3.43 -6.45 0.97
N HIS A 42 -2.55 -7.45 1.08
CA HIS A 42 -2.34 -8.19 2.33
C HIS A 42 -1.82 -7.28 3.45
N LEU A 43 -0.80 -6.47 3.18
CA LEU A 43 -0.22 -5.54 4.15
C LEU A 43 -1.21 -4.48 4.60
N VAL A 44 -2.00 -3.91 3.70
CA VAL A 44 -3.01 -2.92 4.09
C VAL A 44 -4.04 -3.56 4.99
N ARG A 45 -4.55 -4.73 4.64
CA ARG A 45 -5.54 -5.45 5.46
C ARG A 45 -4.98 -5.82 6.84
N GLU A 46 -3.72 -6.23 6.91
CA GLU A 46 -3.05 -6.55 8.18
C GLU A 46 -2.80 -5.30 9.05
N LEU A 47 -2.35 -4.19 8.45
CA LEU A 47 -1.96 -2.99 9.20
C LEU A 47 -3.15 -2.11 9.60
N THR A 48 -4.13 -1.98 8.71
CA THR A 48 -5.28 -1.08 8.90
C THR A 48 -6.60 -1.79 9.20
N GLY A 49 -6.66 -3.11 9.01
CA GLY A 49 -7.90 -3.88 9.18
C GLY A 49 -8.95 -3.64 8.09
N TYR A 50 -8.67 -2.80 7.08
CA TYR A 50 -9.60 -2.54 5.99
C TYR A 50 -9.69 -3.75 5.06
N GLU A 51 -10.90 -4.31 4.93
CA GLU A 51 -11.18 -5.36 3.94
C GLU A 51 -11.18 -4.83 2.51
N HIS A 52 -11.52 -3.55 2.32
CA HIS A 52 -11.57 -2.92 1.01
C HIS A 52 -10.49 -1.84 0.90
N VAL A 53 -9.48 -2.14 0.09
CA VAL A 53 -8.38 -1.21 -0.19
C VAL A 53 -8.65 -0.53 -1.53
N ALA A 54 -8.64 0.79 -1.55
CA ALA A 54 -8.78 1.51 -2.81
C ALA A 54 -7.60 1.18 -3.75
N PRO A 55 -7.86 0.89 -5.04
CA PRO A 55 -6.81 0.56 -6.00
C PRO A 55 -5.79 1.70 -6.17
N GLU A 56 -6.18 2.93 -5.89
CA GLU A 56 -5.30 4.11 -5.88
C GLU A 56 -4.22 4.03 -4.79
N VAL A 57 -4.56 3.49 -3.61
CA VAL A 57 -3.58 3.28 -2.52
C VAL A 57 -2.57 2.21 -2.93
N LEU A 58 -3.04 1.11 -3.51
CA LEU A 58 -2.17 0.05 -4.03
C LEU A 58 -1.22 0.61 -5.10
N ALA A 59 -1.74 1.38 -6.05
CA ALA A 59 -0.96 2.02 -7.09
C ALA A 59 0.06 3.02 -6.51
N TRP A 60 -0.32 3.79 -5.48
CA TRP A 60 0.57 4.72 -4.79
C TRP A 60 1.70 4.01 -4.04
N MET A 61 1.43 2.88 -3.39
CA MET A 61 2.47 2.07 -2.73
C MET A 61 3.45 1.44 -3.71
N MET A 62 2.96 0.99 -4.88
CA MET A 62 3.80 0.43 -5.95
C MET A 62 4.58 1.49 -6.73
N ARG A 63 4.25 2.78 -6.61
CA ARG A 63 5.06 3.85 -7.20
C ARG A 63 6.42 3.92 -6.50
N LYS A 64 7.47 3.80 -7.32
CA LYS A 64 8.88 3.83 -6.92
C LYS A 64 9.24 5.03 -6.03
#